data_AF-A0A452RSF3-F1
#
_entry.id   AF-A0A452RSF3-F1
#
_cell.length_a   1.000
_cell.length_b   1.000
_cell.length_c   1.000
_cell.angle_alpha   90.00
_cell.angle_beta   90.00
_cell.angle_gamma   90.00
#
_symmetry.space_group_name_H-M   'P 1'
#
loop_
_entity.id
_entity.type
_entity.pdbx_description
1 polymer ?
#
loop_
_entity_poly.entity_id
_entity_poly.type
_entity_poly.pdbx_seq_one_letter_code
_entity_poly.pdbx_strand_id
1 'polypeptide(L)'
;MYARLGEIIGLDASIAVTLAAHQAIGLKGIILAGNKEQKARYLPKLASGEHIAAFCLTEPSSGSDVASIKSRATLSEDKKHYILNGSKVWITNGGMANIFTVFAKTEVVDSDSSVKDKITAFIVERDFGGVTNGKPEDKLGIRGSNTCAVHFENTRVPIENVLGEVGGGFKVRVRAAPVRAARFMVSSLEKFALMAQKAYVMESMAYLTAGMLDQPGFPDCSIEAAMVKVFSSEGAWQCVSEALQVLGGSGYMRDYPYERLLRDSRILLIFEGTNEILRMYIALTGLQHAGRILTARVNELKRGNVSTVVETIGQKLRDSLGRTVDLGLTGKLGVVHPSVEDSARKLEENAYYFGRTVETLLLRFGKTIVEEQMVLKRVANILINLYGMTAVLSRASRSIRMGIRNHDHEVLLANIFCAEAYYQNLFTLSQLDKYSPENLDEQIKKVSQQVLEKQAYICAHPLERTD
;
A
#
# COMPACT_ATOMS: atom_id res chain seq x y z
N MET A 1 17.50 10.65 3.88
CA MET A 1 17.76 11.56 2.73
C MET A 1 16.81 11.33 1.57
N TYR A 2 16.62 10.09 1.10
CA TYR A 2 15.75 9.75 -0.04
C TYR A 2 14.29 10.25 0.10
N ALA A 3 13.63 9.97 1.23
CA ALA A 3 12.24 10.40 1.46
C ALA A 3 12.05 11.93 1.30
N ARG A 4 13.04 12.71 1.72
CA ARG A 4 13.01 14.18 1.59
C ARG A 4 13.11 14.64 0.14
N LEU A 5 13.96 14.01 -0.67
CA LEU A 5 14.03 14.27 -2.10
C LEU A 5 12.74 13.83 -2.81
N GLY A 6 12.17 12.68 -2.41
CA GLY A 6 10.89 12.17 -2.88
C GLY A 6 9.73 13.14 -2.70
N GLU A 7 9.69 13.87 -1.58
CA GLU A 7 8.73 14.95 -1.37
C GLU A 7 8.94 16.11 -2.36
N ILE A 8 10.18 16.57 -2.51
CA ILE A 8 10.50 17.74 -3.36
C ILE A 8 10.17 17.46 -4.82
N ILE A 9 10.51 16.28 -5.34
CA ILE A 9 10.19 15.91 -6.73
C ILE A 9 8.68 15.76 -6.94
N GLY A 10 7.90 15.53 -5.89
CA GLY A 10 6.44 15.45 -5.93
C GLY A 10 5.73 16.73 -6.42
N LEU A 11 6.45 17.86 -6.53
CA LEU A 11 5.96 19.09 -7.16
C LEU A 11 5.59 18.91 -8.63
N ASP A 12 6.24 17.96 -9.34
CA ASP A 12 5.85 17.54 -10.67
C ASP A 12 5.69 16.01 -10.68
N ALA A 13 4.43 15.56 -10.75
CA ALA A 13 4.11 14.14 -10.70
C ALA A 13 4.71 13.35 -11.89
N SER A 14 4.90 13.96 -13.06
CA SER A 14 5.51 13.29 -14.21
C SER A 14 6.99 13.04 -13.95
N ILE A 15 7.72 14.05 -13.48
CA ILE A 15 9.14 13.91 -13.11
C ILE A 15 9.30 12.93 -11.95
N ALA A 16 8.45 13.04 -10.92
CA ALA A 16 8.45 12.15 -9.78
C ALA A 16 8.28 10.68 -10.20
N VAL A 17 7.32 10.39 -11.08
CA VAL A 17 7.06 9.03 -11.58
C VAL A 17 8.21 8.52 -12.45
N THR A 18 8.78 9.35 -13.34
CA THR A 18 9.96 8.96 -14.14
C THR A 18 11.16 8.59 -13.26
N LEU A 19 11.45 9.41 -12.25
CA LEU A 19 12.56 9.17 -11.32
C LEU A 19 12.28 7.98 -10.40
N ALA A 20 11.04 7.82 -9.93
CA ALA A 20 10.64 6.67 -9.11
C ALA A 20 10.71 5.37 -9.89
N ALA A 21 10.23 5.34 -11.15
CA ALA A 21 10.32 4.17 -12.01
C ALA A 21 11.77 3.73 -12.23
N HIS A 22 12.68 4.68 -12.43
CA HIS A 22 14.11 4.39 -12.55
C HIS A 22 14.70 3.84 -11.25
N GLN A 23 14.54 4.55 -10.12
CA GLN A 23 15.32 4.25 -8.91
C GLN A 23 14.58 3.43 -7.84
N ALA A 24 13.28 3.65 -7.67
CA ALA A 24 12.49 3.05 -6.61
C ALA A 24 12.09 1.60 -6.93
N ILE A 25 11.92 1.28 -8.22
CA ILE A 25 11.52 -0.05 -8.69
C ILE A 25 12.49 -0.59 -9.75
N GLY A 26 12.91 0.22 -10.73
CA GLY A 26 13.68 -0.22 -11.89
C GLY A 26 15.04 -0.82 -11.54
N LEU A 27 15.89 -0.08 -10.83
CA LEU A 27 17.20 -0.56 -10.36
C LEU A 27 17.17 -1.16 -8.94
N LYS A 28 16.04 -1.04 -8.24
CA LYS A 28 15.92 -1.45 -6.84
C LYS A 28 16.20 -2.94 -6.63
N GLY A 29 15.77 -3.76 -7.58
CA GLY A 29 16.11 -5.18 -7.59
C GLY A 29 17.63 -5.41 -7.55
N ILE A 30 18.41 -4.67 -8.34
CA ILE A 30 19.88 -4.77 -8.39
C ILE A 30 20.51 -4.37 -7.05
N ILE A 31 20.01 -3.31 -6.42
CA ILE A 31 20.49 -2.90 -5.08
C ILE A 31 20.26 -4.00 -4.05
N LEU A 32 19.06 -4.57 -4.02
CA LEU A 32 18.64 -5.50 -2.98
C LEU A 32 19.18 -6.92 -3.20
N ALA A 33 19.02 -7.46 -4.40
CA ALA A 33 19.28 -8.86 -4.73
C ALA A 33 20.48 -9.06 -5.66
N GLY A 34 21.10 -7.98 -6.16
CA GLY A 34 22.24 -8.09 -7.05
C GLY A 34 23.51 -8.59 -6.34
N ASN A 35 24.27 -9.46 -7.00
CA ASN A 35 25.61 -9.85 -6.56
C ASN A 35 26.64 -8.72 -6.75
N LYS A 36 27.88 -8.93 -6.32
CA LYS A 36 28.92 -7.88 -6.37
C LYS A 36 29.22 -7.44 -7.80
N GLU A 37 29.25 -8.37 -8.73
CA GLU A 37 29.57 -8.18 -10.14
C GLU A 37 28.47 -7.40 -10.85
N GLN A 38 27.20 -7.77 -10.64
CA GLN A 38 26.03 -7.04 -11.13
C GLN A 38 25.99 -5.62 -10.59
N LYS A 39 26.22 -5.44 -9.29
CA LYS A 39 26.25 -4.12 -8.65
C LYS A 39 27.34 -3.24 -9.23
N ALA A 40 28.56 -3.76 -9.37
CA ALA A 40 29.69 -3.03 -9.94
C ALA A 40 29.46 -2.67 -11.42
N ARG A 41 28.82 -3.56 -12.19
CA ARG A 41 28.53 -3.35 -13.62
C ARG A 41 27.44 -2.32 -13.87
N TYR A 42 26.30 -2.40 -13.17
CA TYR A 42 25.11 -1.63 -13.52
C TYR A 42 24.93 -0.35 -12.69
N LEU A 43 25.21 -0.38 -11.38
CA LEU A 43 24.85 0.75 -10.50
C LEU A 43 25.56 2.07 -10.83
N PRO A 44 26.84 2.12 -11.28
CA PRO A 44 27.48 3.40 -11.59
C PRO A 44 26.77 4.17 -12.72
N LYS A 45 26.44 3.51 -13.82
CA LYS A 45 25.74 4.13 -14.97
C LYS A 45 24.28 4.44 -14.69
N LEU A 46 23.65 3.64 -13.85
CA LEU A 46 22.29 3.92 -13.38
C LEU A 46 22.29 5.12 -12.42
N ALA A 47 23.26 5.24 -11.53
CA ALA A 47 23.36 6.35 -10.58
C ALA A 47 23.66 7.69 -11.27
N SER A 48 24.43 7.71 -12.35
CA SER A 48 24.69 8.92 -13.15
C SER A 48 23.53 9.32 -14.06
N GLY A 49 22.59 8.41 -14.31
CA GLY A 49 21.53 8.58 -15.30
C GLY A 49 21.97 8.37 -16.75
N GLU A 50 23.22 7.94 -16.99
CA GLU A 50 23.67 7.52 -18.33
C GLU A 50 22.80 6.38 -18.86
N HIS A 51 22.45 5.44 -17.99
CA HIS A 51 21.46 4.41 -18.26
C HIS A 51 20.17 4.68 -17.48
N ILE A 52 19.04 4.62 -18.17
CA ILE A 52 17.72 4.68 -17.53
C ILE A 52 17.19 3.27 -17.28
N ALA A 53 16.44 3.11 -16.19
CA ALA A 53 15.88 1.83 -15.77
C ALA A 53 14.35 1.84 -15.86
N ALA A 54 13.79 0.67 -16.14
CA ALA A 54 12.36 0.41 -16.10
C ALA A 54 12.06 -0.91 -15.38
N PHE A 55 10.85 -1.02 -14.85
CA PHE A 55 10.37 -2.20 -14.13
C PHE A 55 9.26 -2.88 -14.92
N CYS A 56 9.49 -4.13 -15.31
CA CYS A 56 8.73 -4.87 -16.31
C CYS A 56 7.99 -6.06 -15.69
N LEU A 57 6.82 -5.77 -15.10
CA LEU A 57 5.98 -6.78 -14.43
C LEU A 57 4.65 -7.00 -15.15
N THR A 58 3.86 -5.93 -15.26
CA THR A 58 2.46 -5.95 -15.72
C THR A 58 2.31 -6.41 -17.17
N GLU A 59 1.29 -7.22 -17.42
CA GLU A 59 0.93 -7.76 -18.73
C GLU A 59 -0.54 -7.46 -19.05
N PRO A 60 -0.95 -7.52 -20.33
CA PRO A 60 -2.36 -7.30 -20.70
C PRO A 60 -3.35 -8.18 -19.95
N SER A 61 -2.96 -9.42 -19.60
CA SER A 61 -3.79 -10.35 -18.84
C SER A 61 -3.55 -10.34 -17.33
N SER A 62 -2.54 -9.62 -16.83
CA SER A 62 -2.04 -9.76 -15.45
C SER A 62 -1.57 -8.41 -14.90
N GLY A 63 -2.44 -7.78 -14.11
CA GLY A 63 -2.14 -6.57 -13.34
C GLY A 63 -2.06 -6.85 -11.85
N SER A 64 -3.22 -6.98 -11.20
CA SER A 64 -3.32 -7.28 -9.77
C SER A 64 -2.90 -8.71 -9.41
N ASP A 65 -3.21 -9.67 -10.27
CA ASP A 65 -2.77 -11.05 -10.13
C ASP A 65 -1.42 -11.25 -10.82
N VAL A 66 -0.35 -10.96 -10.09
CA VAL A 66 1.02 -11.04 -10.59
C VAL A 66 1.46 -12.49 -10.84
N ALA A 67 0.84 -13.48 -10.18
CA ALA A 67 1.20 -14.89 -10.35
C ALA A 67 0.79 -15.44 -11.73
N SER A 68 -0.19 -14.81 -12.39
CA SER A 68 -0.71 -15.26 -13.70
C SER A 68 0.06 -14.74 -14.92
N ILE A 69 1.17 -14.02 -14.74
CA ILE A 69 1.99 -13.55 -15.87
C ILE A 69 2.34 -14.70 -16.83
N LYS A 70 2.44 -14.39 -18.12
CA LYS A 70 2.64 -15.33 -19.23
C LYS A 70 4.01 -15.21 -19.87
N SER A 71 4.74 -14.09 -19.71
CA SER A 71 6.12 -13.97 -20.21
C SER A 71 6.96 -15.12 -19.67
N ARG A 72 7.74 -15.76 -20.55
CA ARG A 72 8.50 -16.97 -20.25
C ARG A 72 9.97 -16.80 -20.60
N ALA A 73 10.83 -17.32 -19.74
CA ALA A 73 12.26 -17.42 -19.96
C ALA A 73 12.64 -18.91 -19.95
N THR A 74 13.03 -19.44 -21.12
CA THR A 74 13.43 -20.85 -21.27
C THR A 74 14.95 -20.93 -21.29
N LEU A 75 15.53 -21.82 -20.49
CA LEU A 75 16.99 -22.03 -20.47
C LEU A 75 17.45 -22.62 -21.82
N SER A 76 18.51 -22.08 -22.39
CA SER A 76 19.11 -22.57 -23.63
C SER A 76 19.70 -23.97 -23.47
N GLU A 77 19.82 -24.72 -24.57
CA GLU A 77 20.43 -26.07 -24.57
C GLU A 77 21.88 -26.05 -24.06
N ASP A 78 22.64 -25.00 -24.38
CA ASP A 78 24.01 -24.80 -23.90
C ASP A 78 24.09 -24.33 -22.43
N LYS A 79 22.95 -24.06 -21.80
CA LYS A 79 22.79 -23.57 -20.42
C LYS A 79 23.53 -22.26 -20.13
N LYS A 80 23.84 -21.46 -21.16
CA LYS A 80 24.55 -20.17 -21.02
C LYS A 80 23.63 -18.97 -20.96
N HIS A 81 22.38 -19.09 -21.42
CA HIS A 81 21.44 -17.98 -21.45
C HIS A 81 19.99 -18.46 -21.33
N TYR A 82 19.10 -17.54 -20.98
CA TYR A 82 17.67 -17.72 -21.11
C TYR A 82 17.19 -17.05 -22.40
N ILE A 83 16.24 -17.68 -23.08
CA ILE A 83 15.49 -17.10 -24.20
C ILE A 83 14.20 -16.54 -23.63
N LEU A 84 14.13 -15.22 -23.51
CA LEU A 84 12.99 -14.50 -22.98
C LEU A 84 12.01 -14.14 -24.11
N ASN A 85 10.75 -14.55 -23.93
CA ASN A 85 9.64 -14.21 -24.81
C ASN A 85 8.45 -13.70 -24.01
N GLY A 86 7.88 -12.57 -24.43
CA GLY A 86 6.71 -12.01 -23.78
C GLY A 86 6.47 -10.55 -24.11
N SER A 87 5.36 -10.03 -23.58
CA SER A 87 4.96 -8.64 -23.78
C SER A 87 4.51 -8.06 -22.45
N LYS A 88 5.08 -6.89 -22.12
CA LYS A 88 4.75 -6.11 -20.94
C LYS A 88 3.99 -4.86 -21.35
N VAL A 89 3.05 -4.43 -20.52
CA VAL A 89 2.18 -3.29 -20.81
C VAL A 89 2.29 -2.22 -19.73
N TRP A 90 2.13 -0.97 -20.14
CA TRP A 90 2.18 0.21 -19.27
C TRP A 90 3.50 0.36 -18.49
N ILE A 91 4.61 0.08 -19.16
CA ILE A 91 5.93 0.18 -18.55
C ILE A 91 6.38 1.63 -18.54
N THR A 92 6.46 2.20 -17.34
CA THR A 92 7.05 3.52 -17.13
C THR A 92 8.51 3.52 -17.54
N ASN A 93 8.94 4.54 -18.29
CA ASN A 93 10.25 4.65 -18.94
C ASN A 93 10.51 3.61 -20.04
N GLY A 94 9.53 2.79 -20.43
CA GLY A 94 9.73 1.68 -21.37
C GLY A 94 10.31 2.08 -22.73
N GLY A 95 10.08 3.31 -23.19
CA GLY A 95 10.61 3.85 -24.45
C GLY A 95 11.96 4.55 -24.34
N MET A 96 12.49 4.72 -23.13
CA MET A 96 13.77 5.40 -22.87
C MET A 96 14.78 4.54 -22.09
N ALA A 97 14.32 3.50 -21.39
CA ALA A 97 15.16 2.67 -20.54
C ALA A 97 16.16 1.84 -21.36
N ASN A 98 17.38 1.75 -20.85
CA ASN A 98 18.45 0.87 -21.32
C ASN A 98 18.44 -0.45 -20.54
N ILE A 99 18.08 -0.39 -19.27
CA ILE A 99 18.09 -1.53 -18.34
C ILE A 99 16.66 -1.81 -17.86
N PHE A 100 16.28 -3.08 -17.84
CA PHE A 100 14.96 -3.51 -17.38
C PHE A 100 15.11 -4.55 -16.28
N THR A 101 14.39 -4.38 -15.17
CA THR A 101 14.12 -5.48 -14.25
C THR A 101 12.87 -6.20 -14.74
N VAL A 102 13.02 -7.38 -15.34
CA VAL A 102 11.94 -8.13 -16.00
C VAL A 102 11.55 -9.36 -15.21
N PHE A 103 10.25 -9.60 -15.07
CA PHE A 103 9.71 -10.78 -14.40
C PHE A 103 9.10 -11.73 -15.44
N ALA A 104 9.56 -12.98 -15.42
CA ALA A 104 9.10 -14.03 -16.32
C ALA A 104 9.01 -15.38 -15.60
N LYS A 105 8.16 -16.27 -16.10
CA LYS A 105 8.08 -17.66 -15.66
C LYS A 105 9.27 -18.46 -16.16
N THR A 106 9.89 -19.19 -15.26
CA THR A 106 10.94 -20.17 -15.53
C THR A 106 10.52 -21.51 -14.95
N GLU A 107 10.86 -22.58 -15.63
CA GLU A 107 10.74 -23.93 -15.09
C GLU A 107 11.78 -24.11 -13.96
N VAL A 108 11.30 -24.45 -12.77
CA VAL A 108 12.14 -24.72 -11.60
C VAL A 108 11.88 -26.13 -11.14
N VAL A 109 12.96 -26.90 -10.99
CA VAL A 109 12.93 -28.23 -10.38
C VAL A 109 12.90 -28.03 -8.87
N ASP A 110 11.80 -28.40 -8.22
CA ASP A 110 11.68 -28.36 -6.76
C ASP A 110 12.46 -29.51 -6.11
N SER A 111 12.65 -29.46 -4.79
CA SER A 111 13.34 -30.50 -4.02
C SER A 111 12.71 -31.89 -4.13
N ASP A 112 11.45 -31.97 -4.53
CA ASP A 112 10.71 -33.21 -4.78
C ASP A 112 10.85 -33.73 -6.22
N SER A 113 11.76 -33.16 -7.01
CA SER A 113 11.95 -33.41 -8.45
C SER A 113 10.76 -33.04 -9.34
N SER A 114 9.74 -32.35 -8.82
CA SER A 114 8.66 -31.80 -9.63
C SER A 114 9.10 -30.53 -10.35
N VAL A 115 8.70 -30.38 -11.61
CA VAL A 115 8.94 -29.17 -12.39
C VAL A 115 7.75 -28.24 -12.23
N LYS A 116 7.99 -27.02 -11.72
CA LYS A 116 6.95 -25.99 -11.55
C LYS A 116 7.40 -24.68 -12.16
N ASP A 117 6.45 -23.98 -12.77
CA ASP A 117 6.66 -22.60 -13.18
C ASP A 117 6.72 -21.69 -11.94
N LYS A 118 7.87 -21.04 -11.73
CA LYS A 118 8.04 -19.98 -10.73
C LYS A 118 8.47 -18.69 -11.41
N ILE A 119 8.19 -17.54 -10.79
CA ILE A 119 8.58 -16.24 -11.32
C ILE A 119 10.03 -15.96 -10.95
N THR A 120 10.84 -15.66 -11.97
CA THR A 120 12.23 -15.25 -11.84
C THR A 120 12.39 -13.81 -12.32
N ALA A 121 13.21 -13.04 -11.61
CA ALA A 121 13.57 -11.68 -11.99
C ALA A 121 14.89 -11.69 -12.77
N PHE A 122 14.98 -10.86 -13.80
CA PHE A 122 16.15 -10.74 -14.67
C PHE A 122 16.55 -9.27 -14.84
N ILE A 123 17.85 -9.02 -14.95
CA ILE A 123 18.39 -7.78 -15.50
C ILE A 123 18.48 -7.95 -17.02
N VAL A 124 17.68 -7.21 -17.78
CA VAL A 124 17.70 -7.26 -19.24
C VAL A 124 18.23 -5.95 -19.79
N GLU A 125 19.26 -6.00 -20.63
CA GLU A 125 19.74 -4.84 -21.37
C GLU A 125 18.97 -4.73 -22.69
N ARG A 126 18.64 -3.51 -23.11
CA ARG A 126 18.02 -3.26 -24.42
C ARG A 126 18.87 -3.82 -25.56
N ASP A 127 20.18 -3.77 -25.41
CA ASP A 127 21.16 -4.15 -26.44
C ASP A 127 21.35 -5.67 -26.56
N PHE A 128 20.70 -6.48 -25.72
CA PHE A 128 20.69 -7.94 -25.87
C PHE A 128 19.95 -8.43 -27.13
N GLY A 129 19.25 -7.53 -27.83
CA GLY A 129 18.49 -7.85 -29.03
C GLY A 129 17.11 -8.44 -28.71
N GLY A 130 16.18 -8.32 -29.66
CA GLY A 130 14.80 -8.77 -29.47
C GLY A 130 13.96 -7.89 -28.53
N VAL A 131 14.49 -6.75 -28.05
CA VAL A 131 13.78 -5.81 -27.17
C VAL A 131 13.24 -4.64 -27.99
N THR A 132 11.91 -4.52 -28.09
CA THR A 132 11.24 -3.40 -28.77
C THR A 132 10.19 -2.76 -27.86
N ASN A 133 9.67 -1.60 -28.23
CA ASN A 133 8.61 -0.93 -27.47
C ASN A 133 7.58 -0.26 -28.39
N GLY A 134 6.36 -0.12 -27.87
CA GLY A 134 5.27 0.57 -28.54
C GLY A 134 5.38 2.08 -28.50
N LYS A 135 4.38 2.76 -29.09
CA LYS A 135 4.21 4.22 -28.99
C LYS A 135 3.89 4.62 -27.53
N PRO A 136 4.24 5.84 -27.10
CA PRO A 136 3.81 6.35 -25.81
C PRO A 136 2.28 6.38 -25.68
N GLU A 137 1.76 5.88 -24.57
CA GLU A 137 0.32 5.83 -24.27
C GLU A 137 -0.26 7.23 -24.05
N ASP A 138 -1.45 7.48 -24.58
CA ASP A 138 -2.24 8.69 -24.27
C ASP A 138 -3.01 8.49 -22.97
N LYS A 139 -2.69 9.28 -21.94
CA LYS A 139 -3.09 9.05 -20.55
C LYS A 139 -3.83 10.24 -19.97
N LEU A 140 -4.69 9.97 -18.98
CA LEU A 140 -5.42 10.99 -18.23
C LEU A 140 -4.47 12.04 -17.60
N GLY A 141 -3.48 11.58 -16.85
CA GLY A 141 -2.48 12.41 -16.15
C GLY A 141 -1.07 11.87 -16.34
N ILE A 142 -0.12 12.47 -15.63
CA ILE A 142 1.33 12.23 -15.66
C ILE A 142 1.87 12.15 -17.10
N ARG A 143 1.36 13.04 -17.96
CA ARG A 143 1.58 12.99 -19.42
C ARG A 143 3.04 13.23 -19.82
N GLY A 144 3.85 13.84 -18.94
CA GLY A 144 5.29 13.98 -19.14
C GLY A 144 6.08 12.69 -18.92
N SER A 145 5.48 11.70 -18.24
CA SER A 145 6.10 10.39 -18.01
C SER A 145 5.90 9.48 -19.22
N ASN A 146 6.99 8.92 -19.74
CA ASN A 146 6.92 7.89 -20.77
C ASN A 146 6.27 6.62 -20.21
N THR A 147 5.31 6.07 -20.95
CA THR A 147 4.66 4.80 -20.65
C THR A 147 4.35 4.14 -21.98
N CYS A 148 4.75 2.89 -22.17
CA CYS A 148 4.47 2.14 -23.39
C CYS A 148 4.48 0.63 -23.10
N ALA A 149 4.07 -0.16 -24.09
CA ALA A 149 4.36 -1.59 -24.11
C ALA A 149 5.86 -1.84 -24.37
N VAL A 150 6.39 -2.93 -23.84
CA VAL A 150 7.75 -3.42 -24.11
C VAL A 150 7.64 -4.90 -24.49
N HIS A 151 8.25 -5.28 -25.60
CA HIS A 151 8.19 -6.62 -26.17
C HIS A 151 9.57 -7.26 -26.14
N PHE A 152 9.59 -8.56 -25.81
CA PHE A 152 10.77 -9.40 -25.78
C PHE A 152 10.53 -10.55 -26.75
N GLU A 153 11.32 -10.60 -27.82
CA GLU A 153 11.24 -11.60 -28.89
C GLU A 153 12.59 -12.31 -29.02
N ASN A 154 12.65 -13.52 -28.49
CA ASN A 154 13.87 -14.33 -28.46
C ASN A 154 15.09 -13.60 -27.85
N THR A 155 14.85 -12.72 -26.87
CA THR A 155 15.89 -11.96 -26.19
C THR A 155 16.78 -12.91 -25.40
N ARG A 156 18.08 -12.91 -25.69
CA ARG A 156 19.07 -13.78 -25.03
C ARG A 156 19.59 -13.10 -23.77
N VAL A 157 19.16 -13.58 -22.61
CA VAL A 157 19.56 -13.04 -21.30
C VAL A 157 20.60 -13.97 -20.68
N PRO A 158 21.83 -13.51 -20.41
CA PRO A 158 22.87 -14.35 -19.78
C PRO A 158 22.44 -14.90 -18.42
N ILE A 159 22.93 -16.09 -18.01
CA ILE A 159 22.54 -16.69 -16.72
C ILE A 159 22.95 -15.82 -15.52
N GLU A 160 24.07 -15.11 -15.64
CA GLU A 160 24.59 -14.19 -14.62
C GLU A 160 23.73 -12.94 -14.46
N ASN A 161 22.74 -12.73 -15.32
CA ASN A 161 21.78 -11.64 -15.24
C ASN A 161 20.47 -12.05 -14.53
N VAL A 162 20.38 -13.28 -14.01
CA VAL A 162 19.34 -13.65 -13.03
C VAL A 162 19.54 -12.83 -11.76
N LEU A 163 18.45 -12.24 -11.26
CA LEU A 163 18.48 -11.34 -10.12
C LEU A 163 17.91 -12.02 -8.88
N GLY A 164 18.79 -12.33 -7.92
CA GLY A 164 18.48 -13.19 -6.79
C GLY A 164 18.52 -14.67 -7.19
N GLU A 165 17.58 -15.45 -6.67
CA GLU A 165 17.48 -16.89 -6.97
C GLU A 165 16.41 -17.16 -8.03
N VAL A 166 16.64 -18.21 -8.83
CA VAL A 166 15.64 -18.71 -9.77
C VAL A 166 14.38 -19.13 -8.99
N GLY A 167 13.24 -18.51 -9.33
CA GLY A 167 11.96 -18.72 -8.65
C GLY A 167 11.72 -17.86 -7.39
N GLY A 168 12.61 -16.92 -7.07
CA GLY A 168 12.58 -16.12 -5.83
C GLY A 168 12.03 -14.68 -5.95
N GLY A 169 11.23 -14.34 -6.97
CA GLY A 169 10.81 -12.95 -7.23
C GLY A 169 10.23 -12.19 -6.02
N PHE A 170 10.79 -11.01 -5.70
CA PHE A 170 10.56 -10.27 -4.43
C PHE A 170 9.85 -8.88 -4.59
N LYS A 171 9.22 -8.40 -3.49
CA LYS A 171 8.29 -7.24 -3.33
C LYS A 171 8.95 -5.92 -2.84
N VAL A 172 8.59 -4.71 -3.36
CA VAL A 172 8.95 -3.34 -2.82
C VAL A 172 7.94 -2.21 -3.23
N ARG A 173 7.86 -1.06 -2.47
CA ARG A 173 6.92 0.11 -2.55
C ARG A 173 7.41 1.46 -1.96
N VAL A 174 6.97 2.69 -2.41
CA VAL A 174 7.16 4.06 -1.77
C VAL A 174 6.13 5.20 -2.20
N ARG A 175 6.07 6.39 -1.51
CA ARG A 175 5.13 7.58 -1.62
C ARG A 175 5.70 9.02 -1.25
N ALA A 176 4.95 10.16 -1.43
CA ALA A 176 5.35 11.63 -1.33
C ALA A 176 4.31 12.72 -0.78
N ALA A 177 4.62 14.06 -0.76
CA ALA A 177 3.97 15.25 -0.05
C ALA A 177 3.87 16.68 -0.81
N PRO A 178 3.77 17.95 -0.22
CA PRO A 178 2.62 18.94 -0.32
C PRO A 178 2.84 20.46 -0.79
N VAL A 179 1.79 21.35 -0.78
CA VAL A 179 1.71 22.80 -1.30
C VAL A 179 0.85 23.81 -0.43
N ARG A 180 1.02 25.16 -0.56
CA ARG A 180 0.53 26.34 0.26
C ARG A 180 -0.76 27.10 -0.22
N ALA A 181 -1.39 27.92 0.66
CA ALA A 181 -2.77 28.47 0.58
C ALA A 181 -2.98 30.03 0.50
N ALA A 182 -4.20 30.45 0.11
CA ALA A 182 -4.81 31.81 0.10
C ALA A 182 -6.13 31.86 0.95
N ARG A 183 -6.78 33.02 1.16
CA ARG A 183 -7.91 33.28 2.13
C ARG A 183 -9.32 32.88 1.64
N PHE A 184 -10.17 32.27 2.49
CA PHE A 184 -11.55 31.80 2.14
C PHE A 184 -12.58 31.78 3.31
N MET A 185 -13.86 31.52 3.01
CA MET A 185 -15.06 31.42 3.88
C MET A 185 -15.03 30.25 4.91
N VAL A 186 -15.94 30.25 5.90
CA VAL A 186 -16.00 29.25 7.00
C VAL A 186 -16.10 27.79 6.53
N SER A 187 -16.91 27.46 5.50
CA SER A 187 -16.95 26.10 4.92
C SER A 187 -15.66 25.69 4.20
N SER A 188 -14.82 26.67 3.84
CA SER A 188 -13.48 26.41 3.32
C SER A 188 -12.49 26.12 4.44
N LEU A 189 -12.71 26.61 5.68
CA LEU A 189 -11.83 26.34 6.81
C LEU A 189 -11.79 24.86 7.17
N GLU A 190 -12.94 24.16 7.15
CA GLU A 190 -12.99 22.70 7.35
C GLU A 190 -12.18 21.96 6.28
N LYS A 191 -12.25 22.40 5.02
CA LYS A 191 -11.45 21.83 3.92
C LYS A 191 -9.95 22.05 4.12
N PHE A 192 -9.54 23.23 4.58
CA PHE A 192 -8.14 23.49 4.93
C PHE A 192 -7.68 22.66 6.12
N ALA A 193 -8.50 22.52 7.15
CA ALA A 193 -8.20 21.67 8.30
C ALA A 193 -8.05 20.20 7.88
N LEU A 194 -8.98 19.69 7.06
CA LEU A 194 -8.90 18.34 6.48
C LEU A 194 -7.61 18.16 5.66
N MET A 195 -7.31 19.08 4.73
CA MET A 195 -6.11 18.99 3.90
C MET A 195 -4.83 19.03 4.74
N ALA A 196 -4.76 19.92 5.73
CA ALA A 196 -3.62 20.02 6.65
C ALA A 196 -3.46 18.76 7.51
N GLN A 197 -4.56 18.26 8.07
CA GLN A 197 -4.59 17.03 8.86
C GLN A 197 -4.13 15.83 8.02
N LYS A 198 -4.68 15.65 6.82
CA LYS A 198 -4.23 14.60 5.90
C LYS A 198 -2.75 14.77 5.58
N ALA A 199 -2.28 15.94 5.16
CA ALA A 199 -0.86 16.18 4.89
C ALA A 199 0.04 15.79 6.06
N TYR A 200 -0.34 16.20 7.27
CA TYR A 200 0.38 15.88 8.50
C TYR A 200 0.44 14.37 8.78
N VAL A 201 -0.68 13.65 8.67
CA VAL A 201 -0.72 12.20 8.88
C VAL A 201 0.08 11.47 7.79
N MET A 202 -0.09 11.87 6.52
CA MET A 202 0.62 11.33 5.37
C MET A 202 2.13 11.43 5.54
N GLU A 203 2.64 12.60 5.94
CA GLU A 203 4.05 12.84 6.23
C GLU A 203 4.52 12.03 7.44
N SER A 204 3.75 12.01 8.52
CA SER A 204 4.10 11.29 9.76
C SER A 204 4.24 9.78 9.53
N MET A 205 3.31 9.17 8.81
CA MET A 205 3.37 7.76 8.45
C MET A 205 4.58 7.47 7.56
N ALA A 206 4.81 8.28 6.52
CA ALA A 206 5.91 8.07 5.59
C ALA A 206 7.29 8.14 6.26
N TYR A 207 7.51 9.15 7.10
CA TYR A 207 8.77 9.31 7.82
C TYR A 207 8.95 8.31 8.96
N LEU A 208 7.87 7.87 9.60
CA LEU A 208 7.95 6.78 10.57
C LEU A 208 8.37 5.47 9.89
N THR A 209 7.72 5.08 8.80
CA THR A 209 8.08 3.87 8.05
C THR A 209 9.50 3.96 7.48
N ALA A 210 9.90 5.13 6.96
CA ALA A 210 11.28 5.34 6.48
C ALA A 210 12.30 5.18 7.62
N GLY A 211 12.00 5.73 8.80
CA GLY A 211 12.86 5.59 9.98
C GLY A 211 12.95 4.15 10.50
N MET A 212 11.90 3.34 10.32
CA MET A 212 11.94 1.89 10.59
C MET A 212 12.84 1.16 9.58
N LEU A 213 12.72 1.47 8.28
CA LEU A 213 13.53 0.86 7.23
C LEU A 213 15.02 1.21 7.31
N ASP A 214 15.35 2.39 7.84
CA ASP A 214 16.73 2.82 8.06
C ASP A 214 17.39 2.12 9.26
N GLN A 215 16.65 1.33 10.06
CA GLN A 215 17.24 0.54 11.15
C GLN A 215 18.13 -0.60 10.62
N PRO A 216 19.22 -0.93 11.33
CA PRO A 216 20.04 -2.08 10.97
C PRO A 216 19.23 -3.38 10.91
N GLY A 217 19.56 -4.26 9.97
CA GLY A 217 18.95 -5.59 9.85
C GLY A 217 17.76 -5.69 8.90
N PHE A 218 17.44 -4.64 8.14
CA PHE A 218 16.37 -4.63 7.12
C PHE A 218 15.03 -5.18 7.65
N PRO A 219 14.41 -4.50 8.63
CA PRO A 219 13.15 -4.96 9.18
C PRO A 219 12.06 -5.05 8.10
N ASP A 220 11.19 -6.06 8.20
CA ASP A 220 10.04 -6.19 7.32
C ASP A 220 8.97 -5.15 7.70
N CYS A 221 8.96 -4.03 6.97
CA CYS A 221 7.95 -2.99 7.09
C CYS A 221 6.91 -3.05 5.95
N SER A 222 6.65 -4.24 5.39
CA SER A 222 5.80 -4.37 4.20
C SER A 222 4.33 -4.01 4.45
N ILE A 223 3.81 -4.29 5.65
CA ILE A 223 2.44 -3.93 6.04
C ILE A 223 2.34 -2.42 6.24
N GLU A 224 3.29 -1.81 6.94
CA GLU A 224 3.42 -0.36 7.16
C GLU A 224 3.49 0.37 5.84
N ALA A 225 4.43 -0.02 4.96
CA ALA A 225 4.55 0.56 3.62
C ALA A 225 3.25 0.42 2.81
N ALA A 226 2.50 -0.67 3.00
CA ALA A 226 1.22 -0.84 2.35
C ALA A 226 0.13 0.10 2.90
N MET A 227 0.08 0.28 4.21
CA MET A 227 -0.77 1.27 4.87
C MET A 227 -0.41 2.70 4.39
N VAL A 228 0.89 3.00 4.28
CA VAL A 228 1.43 4.22 3.66
C VAL A 228 1.37 4.18 2.12
N LYS A 229 0.72 3.25 1.44
CA LYS A 229 0.32 3.43 0.02
C LYS A 229 -1.18 3.52 -0.14
N VAL A 230 -1.97 3.03 0.81
CA VAL A 230 -3.43 3.23 0.79
C VAL A 230 -3.82 4.61 1.30
N PHE A 231 -3.28 5.05 2.44
CA PHE A 231 -3.70 6.28 3.14
C PHE A 231 -3.55 7.61 2.35
N SER A 232 -2.36 8.18 2.20
CA SER A 232 -2.01 9.34 1.35
C SER A 232 -2.35 9.35 -0.16
N SER A 233 -2.88 8.32 -0.80
CA SER A 233 -3.20 8.26 -2.23
C SER A 233 -4.68 8.59 -2.33
N GLU A 234 -5.48 8.03 -1.42
CA GLU A 234 -6.81 8.51 -1.09
C GLU A 234 -6.75 9.90 -0.45
N GLY A 235 -5.81 10.12 0.47
CA GLY A 235 -5.57 11.43 1.10
C GLY A 235 -5.16 12.49 0.09
N ALA A 236 -4.22 12.21 -0.82
CA ALA A 236 -3.84 13.14 -1.88
C ALA A 236 -5.01 13.40 -2.85
N TRP A 237 -5.74 12.35 -3.26
CA TRP A 237 -6.93 12.50 -4.11
C TRP A 237 -7.98 13.41 -3.45
N GLN A 238 -8.29 13.18 -2.17
CA GLN A 238 -9.19 14.03 -1.39
C GLN A 238 -8.67 15.47 -1.32
N CYS A 239 -7.40 15.68 -0.96
CA CYS A 239 -6.83 17.01 -0.83
C CYS A 239 -6.87 17.79 -2.15
N VAL A 240 -6.52 17.14 -3.27
CA VAL A 240 -6.54 17.78 -4.59
C VAL A 240 -7.98 18.08 -5.02
N SER A 241 -8.93 17.17 -4.77
CA SER A 241 -10.35 17.40 -5.05
C SER A 241 -10.91 18.57 -4.23
N GLU A 242 -10.55 18.67 -2.95
CA GLU A 242 -10.99 19.79 -2.11
C GLU A 242 -10.32 21.11 -2.52
N ALA A 243 -9.04 21.08 -2.90
CA ALA A 243 -8.34 22.26 -3.42
C ALA A 243 -9.02 22.79 -4.69
N LEU A 244 -9.41 21.91 -5.61
CA LEU A 244 -10.23 22.24 -6.79
C LEU A 244 -11.54 22.91 -6.39
N GLN A 245 -12.26 22.32 -5.44
CA GLN A 245 -13.55 22.86 -4.99
C GLN A 245 -13.42 24.22 -4.32
N VAL A 246 -12.36 24.45 -3.55
CA VAL A 246 -12.04 25.75 -2.93
C VAL A 246 -11.82 26.84 -3.98
N LEU A 247 -11.27 26.48 -5.14
CA LEU A 247 -10.98 27.42 -6.24
C LEU A 247 -12.13 27.58 -7.23
N GLY A 248 -13.20 26.79 -7.09
CA GLY A 248 -14.39 26.85 -7.95
C GLY A 248 -14.04 26.71 -9.44
N GLY A 249 -14.60 27.61 -10.26
CA GLY A 249 -14.39 27.59 -11.71
C GLY A 249 -12.91 27.69 -12.12
N SER A 250 -12.09 28.46 -11.39
CA SER A 250 -10.66 28.60 -11.68
C SER A 250 -9.90 27.29 -11.50
N GLY A 251 -10.31 26.46 -10.53
CA GLY A 251 -9.73 25.12 -10.35
C GLY A 251 -9.94 24.23 -11.58
N TYR A 252 -11.07 24.40 -12.27
CA TYR A 252 -11.43 23.60 -13.45
C TYR A 252 -10.71 24.05 -14.74
N MET A 253 -10.16 25.27 -14.78
CA MET A 253 -9.50 25.81 -15.98
C MET A 253 -8.06 25.29 -16.11
N ARG A 254 -7.64 24.99 -17.35
CA ARG A 254 -6.30 24.46 -17.67
C ARG A 254 -5.15 25.43 -17.40
N ASP A 255 -5.43 26.73 -17.32
CA ASP A 255 -4.42 27.76 -17.03
C ASP A 255 -3.87 27.63 -15.60
N TYR A 256 -4.56 26.90 -14.72
CA TYR A 256 -4.17 26.65 -13.35
C TYR A 256 -3.74 25.20 -13.13
N PRO A 257 -2.80 24.92 -12.20
CA PRO A 257 -2.21 23.60 -12.06
C PRO A 257 -3.14 22.52 -11.48
N TYR A 258 -4.31 22.89 -10.95
CA TYR A 258 -5.15 22.01 -10.13
C TYR A 258 -5.81 20.88 -10.91
N GLU A 259 -6.30 21.15 -12.13
CA GLU A 259 -6.87 20.12 -13.00
C GLU A 259 -5.80 19.07 -13.38
N ARG A 260 -4.57 19.53 -13.63
CA ARG A 260 -3.43 18.65 -13.87
C ARG A 260 -3.12 17.79 -12.66
N LEU A 261 -3.04 18.38 -11.46
CA LEU A 261 -2.82 17.64 -10.22
C LEU A 261 -3.91 16.58 -9.99
N LEU A 262 -5.17 16.88 -10.31
CA LEU A 262 -6.26 15.91 -10.19
C LEU A 262 -6.07 14.74 -11.14
N ARG A 263 -5.83 15.02 -12.42
CA ARG A 263 -5.56 13.99 -13.43
C ARG A 263 -4.35 13.13 -13.05
N ASP A 264 -3.28 13.76 -12.55
CA ASP A 264 -2.03 13.10 -12.17
C ASP A 264 -2.20 12.26 -10.90
N SER A 265 -3.00 12.70 -9.92
CA SER A 265 -3.20 11.97 -8.67
C SER A 265 -4.03 10.70 -8.82
N ARG A 266 -4.88 10.60 -9.85
CA ARG A 266 -5.82 9.47 -10.02
C ARG A 266 -5.13 8.12 -10.14
N ILE A 267 -3.97 8.06 -10.79
CA ILE A 267 -3.22 6.82 -11.00
C ILE A 267 -2.62 6.26 -9.70
N LEU A 268 -2.38 7.11 -8.70
CA LEU A 268 -1.80 6.72 -7.41
C LEU A 268 -2.65 5.71 -6.64
N LEU A 269 -3.96 5.68 -6.91
CA LEU A 269 -4.90 4.71 -6.33
C LEU A 269 -4.77 3.32 -6.95
N ILE A 270 -4.18 3.22 -8.15
CA ILE A 270 -4.19 2.02 -9.00
C ILE A 270 -2.81 1.38 -9.08
N PHE A 271 -1.79 2.12 -9.52
CA PHE A 271 -0.47 1.53 -9.77
C PHE A 271 0.28 1.21 -8.46
N GLU A 272 1.45 0.57 -8.54
CA GLU A 272 2.20 0.06 -7.37
C GLU A 272 1.37 -0.92 -6.51
N GLY A 273 0.35 -1.55 -7.11
CA GLY A 273 -0.69 -2.36 -6.47
C GLY A 273 -1.94 -1.53 -6.14
N THR A 274 -3.11 -1.99 -6.60
CA THR A 274 -4.40 -1.26 -6.40
C THR A 274 -4.77 -1.19 -4.94
N ASN A 275 -5.41 -0.10 -4.51
CA ASN A 275 -5.73 0.07 -3.09
C ASN A 275 -6.55 -1.09 -2.49
N GLU A 276 -7.41 -1.73 -3.28
CA GLU A 276 -8.19 -2.90 -2.88
C GLU A 276 -7.30 -4.12 -2.58
N ILE A 277 -6.34 -4.43 -3.45
CA ILE A 277 -5.43 -5.57 -3.29
C ILE A 277 -4.55 -5.40 -2.06
N LEU A 278 -4.13 -4.16 -1.77
CA LEU A 278 -3.30 -3.88 -0.61
C LEU A 278 -4.06 -3.99 0.69
N ARG A 279 -5.35 -3.62 0.68
CA ARG A 279 -6.21 -3.86 1.84
C ARG A 279 -6.29 -5.35 2.12
N MET A 280 -6.44 -6.18 1.09
CA MET A 280 -6.39 -7.63 1.26
C MET A 280 -5.03 -8.07 1.83
N TYR A 281 -3.92 -7.56 1.28
CA TYR A 281 -2.58 -7.86 1.78
C TYR A 281 -2.38 -7.47 3.26
N ILE A 282 -2.76 -6.24 3.64
CA ILE A 282 -2.66 -5.72 5.01
C ILE A 282 -3.45 -6.61 5.97
N ALA A 283 -4.72 -6.89 5.65
CA ALA A 283 -5.57 -7.71 6.50
C ALA A 283 -5.07 -9.14 6.61
N LEU A 284 -4.75 -9.81 5.48
CA LEU A 284 -4.33 -11.20 5.49
C LEU A 284 -2.98 -11.41 6.18
N THR A 285 -2.01 -10.53 5.97
CA THR A 285 -0.70 -10.65 6.61
C THR A 285 -0.82 -10.44 8.12
N GLY A 286 -1.61 -9.45 8.55
CA GLY A 286 -1.91 -9.23 9.97
C GLY A 286 -2.65 -10.41 10.61
N LEU A 287 -3.69 -10.92 9.95
CA LEU A 287 -4.46 -12.08 10.41
C LEU A 287 -3.64 -13.36 10.46
N GLN A 288 -2.69 -13.55 9.53
CA GLN A 288 -1.78 -14.69 9.54
C GLN A 288 -0.91 -14.68 10.81
N HIS A 289 -0.40 -13.51 11.19
CA HIS A 289 0.37 -13.36 12.43
C HIS A 289 -0.49 -13.65 13.66
N ALA A 290 -1.68 -13.03 13.75
CA ALA A 290 -2.62 -13.26 14.84
C ALA A 290 -3.08 -14.73 14.94
N GLY A 291 -3.30 -15.40 13.80
CA GLY A 291 -3.70 -16.81 13.74
C GLY A 291 -2.63 -17.76 14.29
N ARG A 292 -1.33 -17.46 14.09
CA ARG A 292 -0.24 -18.24 14.69
C ARG A 292 -0.26 -18.14 16.22
N ILE A 293 -0.44 -16.93 16.75
CA ILE A 293 -0.55 -16.67 18.20
C ILE A 293 -1.77 -17.38 18.80
N LEU A 294 -2.94 -17.24 18.15
CA LEU A 294 -4.18 -17.87 18.60
C LEU A 294 -4.06 -19.39 18.61
N THR A 295 -3.45 -19.98 17.58
CA THR A 295 -3.22 -21.44 17.50
C THR A 295 -2.33 -21.93 18.66
N ALA A 296 -1.28 -21.18 19.00
CA ALA A 296 -0.42 -21.50 20.15
C ALA A 296 -1.23 -21.48 21.47
N ARG A 297 -2.02 -20.43 21.71
CA ARG A 297 -2.90 -20.33 22.91
C ARG A 297 -3.93 -21.46 22.99
N VAL A 298 -4.58 -21.80 21.87
CA VAL A 298 -5.56 -22.90 21.82
C VAL A 298 -4.89 -24.25 22.13
N ASN A 299 -3.66 -24.47 21.66
CA ASN A 299 -2.91 -25.69 21.94
C ASN A 299 -2.50 -25.79 23.42
N GLU A 300 -2.15 -24.68 24.08
CA GLU A 300 -1.88 -24.64 25.52
C GLU A 300 -3.12 -24.95 26.36
N LEU A 301 -4.28 -24.39 25.96
CA LEU A 301 -5.58 -24.69 26.59
C LEU A 301 -5.93 -26.18 26.48
N LYS A 302 -5.72 -26.80 25.31
CA LYS A 302 -5.93 -28.24 25.10
C LYS A 302 -5.00 -29.13 25.93
N ARG A 303 -3.81 -28.62 26.31
CA ARG A 303 -2.86 -29.32 27.19
C ARG A 303 -3.21 -29.19 28.67
N GLY A 304 -4.33 -28.55 29.03
CA GLY A 304 -4.81 -28.49 30.41
C GLY A 304 -4.03 -27.53 31.31
N ASN A 305 -3.38 -26.50 30.75
CA ASN A 305 -2.69 -25.51 31.58
C ASN A 305 -3.72 -24.65 32.34
N VAL A 306 -3.92 -24.97 33.62
CA VAL A 306 -4.89 -24.33 34.52
C VAL A 306 -4.70 -22.82 34.58
N SER A 307 -3.45 -22.33 34.49
CA SER A 307 -3.13 -20.90 34.48
C SER A 307 -3.82 -20.16 33.32
N THR A 308 -3.74 -20.69 32.10
CA THR A 308 -4.28 -20.07 30.90
C THR A 308 -5.82 -20.07 30.89
N VAL A 309 -6.44 -21.11 31.46
CA VAL A 309 -7.90 -21.21 31.61
C VAL A 309 -8.42 -20.15 32.58
N VAL A 310 -7.79 -20.03 33.76
CA VAL A 310 -8.14 -19.04 34.78
C VAL A 310 -7.92 -17.62 34.25
N GLU A 311 -6.83 -17.38 33.52
CA GLU A 311 -6.55 -16.08 32.89
C GLU A 311 -7.61 -15.69 31.86
N THR A 312 -8.00 -16.62 30.98
CA THR A 312 -9.02 -16.37 29.94
C THR A 312 -10.40 -16.07 30.53
N ILE A 313 -10.81 -16.80 31.58
CA ILE A 313 -12.08 -16.58 32.28
C ILE A 313 -12.04 -15.25 33.03
N GLY A 314 -10.94 -14.97 33.74
CA GLY A 314 -10.73 -13.72 34.46
C GLY A 314 -10.63 -12.50 33.54
N GLN A 315 -10.19 -12.67 32.30
CA GLN A 315 -10.17 -11.61 31.28
C GLN A 315 -11.60 -11.31 30.81
N LYS A 316 -12.38 -12.33 30.41
CA LYS A 316 -13.79 -12.16 30.02
C LYS A 316 -14.65 -11.49 31.11
N LEU A 317 -14.43 -11.85 32.38
CA LEU A 317 -15.13 -11.23 33.51
C LEU A 317 -14.76 -9.75 33.69
N ARG A 318 -13.47 -9.41 33.57
CA ARG A 318 -13.01 -8.01 33.62
C ARG A 318 -13.55 -7.18 32.46
N ASP A 319 -13.68 -7.77 31.29
CA ASP A 319 -14.18 -7.10 30.10
C ASP A 319 -15.69 -6.79 30.21
N SER A 320 -16.46 -7.65 30.88
CA SER A 320 -17.89 -7.44 31.15
C SER A 320 -18.19 -6.36 32.20
N LEU A 321 -17.19 -5.96 32.99
CA LEU A 321 -17.34 -5.00 34.10
C LEU A 321 -16.85 -3.58 33.75
N GLY A 322 -16.57 -3.29 32.48
CA GLY A 322 -16.20 -1.93 32.03
C GLY A 322 -14.76 -1.56 32.40
N ARG A 323 -13.80 -2.34 31.88
CA ARG A 323 -12.37 -2.10 32.12
C ARG A 323 -11.85 -0.85 31.42
N THR A 324 -10.97 -0.11 32.10
CA THR A 324 -10.06 0.87 31.49
C THR A 324 -8.92 0.15 30.78
N VAL A 325 -8.82 0.30 29.46
CA VAL A 325 -7.72 -0.26 28.65
C VAL A 325 -6.47 0.58 28.88
N ASP A 326 -5.36 -0.06 29.26
CA ASP A 326 -4.04 0.56 29.41
C ASP A 326 -3.00 -0.38 28.79
N LEU A 327 -2.42 0.03 27.67
CA LEU A 327 -1.35 -0.68 26.96
C LEU A 327 0.02 -0.04 27.24
N GLY A 328 0.10 0.86 28.22
CA GLY A 328 1.32 1.54 28.61
C GLY A 328 1.69 2.73 27.71
N LEU A 329 0.77 3.20 26.85
CA LEU A 329 1.00 4.45 26.11
C LEU A 329 0.94 5.64 27.07
N THR A 330 0.03 5.56 28.04
CA THR A 330 -0.20 6.54 29.10
C THR A 330 0.30 6.00 30.45
N GLY A 331 0.17 6.77 31.53
CA GLY A 331 0.53 6.30 32.87
C GLY A 331 2.04 6.12 33.12
N LYS A 332 2.42 5.06 33.86
CA LYS A 332 3.77 4.90 34.44
C LYS A 332 4.92 4.72 33.44
N LEU A 333 4.64 4.16 32.25
CA LEU A 333 5.62 4.03 31.16
C LEU A 333 5.71 5.32 30.33
N GLY A 334 4.60 6.05 30.19
CA GLY A 334 4.55 7.45 29.74
C GLY A 334 5.23 7.73 28.39
N VAL A 335 5.05 6.86 27.39
CA VAL A 335 5.75 7.02 26.09
C VAL A 335 5.23 8.21 25.28
N VAL A 336 3.96 8.62 25.45
CA VAL A 336 3.37 9.80 24.83
C VAL A 336 3.42 11.04 25.74
N HIS A 337 3.32 12.23 25.17
CA HIS A 337 3.25 13.47 25.93
C HIS A 337 1.83 13.66 26.55
N PRO A 338 1.69 14.22 27.77
CA PRO A 338 0.38 14.40 28.42
C PRO A 338 -0.66 15.16 27.59
N SER A 339 -0.23 16.09 26.73
CA SER A 339 -1.15 16.86 25.86
C SER A 339 -1.86 16.04 24.77
N VAL A 340 -1.44 14.79 24.55
CA VAL A 340 -2.08 13.84 23.62
C VAL A 340 -2.61 12.60 24.35
N GLU A 341 -2.73 12.64 25.68
CA GLU A 341 -3.13 11.50 26.51
C GLU A 341 -4.51 10.97 26.12
N ASP A 342 -5.50 11.84 25.92
CA ASP A 342 -6.86 11.42 25.52
C ASP A 342 -6.92 10.75 24.15
N SER A 343 -6.01 11.12 23.24
CA SER A 343 -5.90 10.51 21.92
C SER A 343 -5.12 9.20 21.97
N ALA A 344 -4.17 9.08 22.90
CA ALA A 344 -3.49 7.81 23.19
C ALA A 344 -4.46 6.78 23.79
N ARG A 345 -5.31 7.18 24.76
CA ARG A 345 -6.36 6.28 25.29
C ARG A 345 -7.30 5.76 24.20
N LYS A 346 -7.71 6.64 23.27
CA LYS A 346 -8.50 6.24 22.09
C LYS A 346 -7.78 5.21 21.20
N LEU A 347 -6.47 5.34 21.03
CA LEU A 347 -5.66 4.36 20.30
C LEU A 347 -5.64 3.02 21.06
N GLU A 348 -5.43 3.04 22.38
CA GLU A 348 -5.39 1.83 23.21
C GLU A 348 -6.72 1.08 23.18
N GLU A 349 -7.84 1.78 23.35
CA GLU A 349 -9.18 1.20 23.25
C GLU A 349 -9.45 0.57 21.89
N ASN A 350 -9.17 1.28 20.78
CA ASN A 350 -9.35 0.72 19.44
C ASN A 350 -8.47 -0.49 19.20
N ALA A 351 -7.20 -0.45 19.62
CA ALA A 351 -6.28 -1.56 19.45
C ALA A 351 -6.78 -2.80 20.21
N TYR A 352 -7.29 -2.59 21.42
CA TYR A 352 -7.88 -3.65 22.25
C TYR A 352 -9.14 -4.25 21.60
N TYR A 353 -10.13 -3.43 21.25
CA TYR A 353 -11.36 -3.93 20.62
C TYR A 353 -11.09 -4.59 19.27
N PHE A 354 -10.18 -4.02 18.48
CA PHE A 354 -9.75 -4.63 17.22
C PHE A 354 -9.12 -6.01 17.44
N GLY A 355 -8.26 -6.18 18.44
CA GLY A 355 -7.68 -7.48 18.78
C GLY A 355 -8.74 -8.53 19.13
N ARG A 356 -9.75 -8.14 19.93
CA ARG A 356 -10.90 -9.01 20.28
C ARG A 356 -11.72 -9.40 19.05
N THR A 357 -11.99 -8.45 18.16
CA THR A 357 -12.72 -8.71 16.91
C THR A 357 -11.91 -9.63 16.00
N VAL A 358 -10.60 -9.44 15.87
CA VAL A 358 -9.72 -10.33 15.10
C VAL A 358 -9.76 -11.77 15.61
N GLU A 359 -9.67 -11.99 16.93
CA GLU A 359 -9.81 -13.33 17.51
C GLU A 359 -11.17 -13.94 17.15
N THR A 360 -12.24 -13.16 17.26
CA THR A 360 -13.61 -13.60 16.94
C THR A 360 -13.76 -13.95 15.46
N LEU A 361 -13.19 -13.16 14.56
CA LEU A 361 -13.20 -13.42 13.12
C LEU A 361 -12.42 -14.69 12.77
N LEU A 362 -11.24 -14.89 13.37
CA LEU A 362 -10.43 -16.09 13.15
C LEU A 362 -11.12 -17.36 13.69
N LEU A 363 -11.82 -17.26 14.83
CA LEU A 363 -12.63 -18.37 15.35
C LEU A 363 -13.86 -18.65 14.48
N ARG A 364 -14.46 -17.60 13.88
CA ARG A 364 -15.67 -17.71 13.06
C ARG A 364 -15.39 -18.29 11.68
N PHE A 365 -14.37 -17.79 10.99
CA PHE A 365 -14.08 -18.12 9.59
C PHE A 365 -12.90 -19.08 9.42
N GLY A 366 -11.99 -19.17 10.39
CA GLY A 366 -10.81 -20.02 10.27
C GLY A 366 -10.02 -19.72 8.99
N LYS A 367 -9.76 -20.75 8.18
CA LYS A 367 -9.02 -20.62 6.92
C LYS A 367 -9.82 -19.99 5.78
N THR A 368 -11.16 -20.01 5.82
CA THR A 368 -12.00 -19.46 4.75
C THR A 368 -12.11 -17.94 4.81
N ILE A 369 -11.53 -17.28 5.84
CA ILE A 369 -11.49 -15.82 5.95
C ILE A 369 -10.85 -15.14 4.73
N VAL A 370 -10.02 -15.87 3.97
CA VAL A 370 -9.41 -15.39 2.73
C VAL A 370 -10.43 -15.06 1.63
N GLU A 371 -11.63 -15.64 1.70
CA GLU A 371 -12.72 -15.44 0.76
C GLU A 371 -13.63 -14.26 1.18
N GLU A 372 -13.56 -13.83 2.44
CA GLU A 372 -14.41 -12.79 3.01
C GLU A 372 -13.86 -11.38 2.75
N GLN A 373 -13.79 -10.99 1.48
CA GLN A 373 -13.13 -9.74 1.05
C GLN A 373 -13.70 -8.46 1.69
N MET A 374 -15.01 -8.40 1.94
CA MET A 374 -15.63 -7.23 2.59
C MET A 374 -15.23 -7.12 4.06
N VAL A 375 -15.10 -8.25 4.76
CA VAL A 375 -14.54 -8.32 6.12
C VAL A 375 -13.08 -7.88 6.11
N LEU A 376 -12.27 -8.45 5.20
CA LEU A 376 -10.86 -8.10 5.06
C LEU A 376 -10.65 -6.60 4.76
N LYS A 377 -11.52 -5.99 3.95
CA LYS A 377 -11.49 -4.55 3.65
C LYS A 377 -11.69 -3.71 4.92
N ARG A 378 -12.69 -4.05 5.75
CA ARG A 378 -12.96 -3.37 7.02
C ARG A 378 -11.79 -3.52 8.00
N VAL A 379 -11.25 -4.74 8.14
CA VAL A 379 -10.05 -5.03 8.97
C VAL A 379 -8.86 -4.18 8.54
N ALA A 380 -8.60 -4.08 7.23
CA ALA A 380 -7.50 -3.28 6.71
C ALA A 380 -7.68 -1.77 6.99
N ASN A 381 -8.90 -1.25 6.85
CA ASN A 381 -9.19 0.16 7.13
C ASN A 381 -8.92 0.51 8.61
N ILE A 382 -9.31 -0.37 9.54
CA ILE A 382 -9.04 -0.18 10.97
C ILE A 382 -7.52 -0.18 11.22
N LEU A 383 -6.78 -1.13 10.64
CA LEU A 383 -5.30 -1.19 10.75
C LEU A 383 -4.63 0.08 10.21
N ILE A 384 -5.06 0.58 9.06
CA ILE A 384 -4.54 1.82 8.47
C ILE A 384 -4.74 3.00 9.43
N ASN A 385 -5.92 3.12 10.02
CA ASN A 385 -6.23 4.16 11.01
C ASN A 385 -5.39 4.02 12.27
N LEU A 386 -5.26 2.81 12.83
CA LEU A 386 -4.42 2.52 13.99
C LEU A 386 -2.95 2.92 13.75
N TYR A 387 -2.40 2.60 12.57
CA TYR A 387 -1.04 3.00 12.21
C TYR A 387 -0.90 4.51 12.04
N GLY A 388 -1.87 5.16 11.42
CA GLY A 388 -1.94 6.63 11.33
C GLY A 388 -1.95 7.28 12.72
N MET A 389 -2.76 6.77 13.64
CA MET A 389 -2.87 7.28 15.02
C MET A 389 -1.54 7.15 15.74
N THR A 390 -0.90 5.98 15.63
CA THR A 390 0.43 5.72 16.19
C THR A 390 1.47 6.72 15.66
N ALA A 391 1.48 6.96 14.35
CA ALA A 391 2.44 7.86 13.72
C ALA A 391 2.29 9.31 14.18
N VAL A 392 1.06 9.84 14.23
CA VAL A 392 0.83 11.23 14.64
C VAL A 392 1.06 11.45 16.13
N LEU A 393 0.71 10.48 16.99
CA LEU A 393 0.95 10.56 18.43
C LEU A 393 2.45 10.53 18.75
N SER A 394 3.20 9.66 18.07
CA SER A 394 4.66 9.60 18.18
C SER A 394 5.32 10.92 17.78
N ARG A 395 4.95 11.45 16.61
CA ARG A 395 5.48 12.72 16.10
C ARG A 395 5.13 13.91 17.00
N ALA A 396 3.86 14.09 17.36
CA ALA A 396 3.41 15.20 18.19
C ALA A 396 4.08 15.14 19.58
N SER A 397 4.15 13.96 20.20
CA SER A 397 4.82 13.79 21.50
C SER A 397 6.28 14.18 21.45
N ARG A 398 7.00 13.78 20.39
CA ARG A 398 8.41 14.14 20.19
C ARG A 398 8.58 15.63 19.92
N SER A 399 7.73 16.21 19.08
CA SER A 399 7.79 17.63 18.69
C SER A 399 7.71 18.55 19.91
N ILE A 400 6.78 18.28 20.82
CA ILE A 400 6.62 19.05 22.06
C ILE A 400 7.81 18.86 23.00
N ARG A 401 8.23 17.60 23.23
CA ARG A 401 9.36 17.29 24.12
C ARG A 401 10.66 17.97 23.66
N MET A 402 10.83 18.14 22.35
CA MET A 402 11.98 18.81 21.76
C MET A 402 11.80 20.34 21.62
N GLY A 403 10.61 20.88 21.90
CA GLY A 403 10.33 22.30 21.72
C GLY A 403 10.40 22.76 20.26
N ILE A 404 9.99 21.92 19.30
CA ILE A 404 10.01 22.27 17.88
C ILE A 404 8.97 23.37 17.61
N ARG A 405 9.32 24.32 16.72
CA ARG A 405 8.42 25.41 16.34
C ARG A 405 7.04 24.87 15.90
N ASN A 406 5.97 25.49 16.41
CA ASN A 406 4.58 25.14 16.14
C ASN A 406 4.15 23.75 16.66
N HIS A 407 4.83 23.19 17.67
CA HIS A 407 4.45 21.91 18.29
C HIS A 407 2.98 21.86 18.74
N ASP A 408 2.40 22.98 19.20
CA ASP A 408 0.99 23.05 19.61
C ASP A 408 0.03 22.79 18.44
N HIS A 409 0.41 23.19 17.23
CA HIS A 409 -0.38 22.90 16.04
C HIS A 409 -0.32 21.41 15.66
N GLU A 410 0.83 20.76 15.83
CA GLU A 410 0.98 19.31 15.62
C GLU A 410 0.09 18.52 16.59
N VAL A 411 -0.03 18.98 17.84
CA VAL A 411 -0.96 18.40 18.84
C VAL A 411 -2.41 18.51 18.39
N LEU A 412 -2.82 19.68 17.92
CA LEU A 412 -4.18 19.90 17.42
C LEU A 412 -4.50 18.96 16.25
N LEU A 413 -3.60 18.88 15.25
CA LEU A 413 -3.79 18.00 14.09
C LEU A 413 -3.83 16.52 14.49
N ALA A 414 -2.96 16.09 15.41
CA ALA A 414 -2.95 14.73 15.93
C ALA A 414 -4.25 14.39 16.66
N ASN A 415 -4.74 15.28 17.53
CA ASN A 415 -5.96 15.07 18.30
C ASN A 415 -7.21 15.00 17.41
N ILE A 416 -7.34 15.88 16.41
CA ILE A 416 -8.46 15.84 15.45
C ILE A 416 -8.45 14.51 14.70
N PHE A 417 -7.29 14.12 14.15
CA PHE A 417 -7.18 12.85 13.41
C PHE A 417 -7.51 11.63 14.29
N CYS A 418 -6.96 11.57 15.51
CA CYS A 418 -7.22 10.46 16.43
C CYS A 418 -8.70 10.37 16.83
N ALA A 419 -9.40 11.50 17.01
CA ALA A 419 -10.82 11.50 17.31
C ALA A 419 -11.66 10.96 16.13
N GLU A 420 -11.43 11.44 14.91
CA GLU A 420 -12.14 10.98 13.72
C GLU A 420 -11.88 9.50 13.43
N ALA A 421 -10.60 9.11 13.44
CA ALA A 421 -10.19 7.71 13.26
C ALA A 421 -10.80 6.81 14.33
N TYR A 422 -10.95 7.32 15.55
CA TYR A 422 -11.54 6.56 16.64
C TYR A 422 -12.99 6.18 16.38
N TYR A 423 -13.84 7.16 16.09
CA TYR A 423 -15.26 6.90 15.84
C TYR A 423 -15.48 6.11 14.55
N GLN A 424 -14.67 6.34 13.51
CA GLN A 424 -14.69 5.53 12.29
C GLN A 424 -14.36 4.06 12.56
N ASN A 425 -13.36 3.80 13.41
CA ASN A 425 -12.98 2.45 13.78
C ASN A 425 -14.07 1.76 14.59
N LEU A 426 -14.65 2.41 15.59
CA LEU A 426 -15.75 1.85 16.38
C LEU A 426 -16.95 1.47 15.51
N PHE A 427 -17.35 2.34 14.59
CA PHE A 427 -18.43 2.05 13.64
C PHE A 427 -18.07 0.89 12.70
N THR A 428 -16.82 0.84 12.23
CA THR A 428 -16.36 -0.27 11.37
C THR A 428 -16.30 -1.60 12.13
N LEU A 429 -15.93 -1.55 13.42
CA LEU A 429 -15.89 -2.72 14.31
C LEU A 429 -17.28 -3.29 14.56
N SER A 430 -18.31 -2.45 14.78
CA SER A 430 -19.67 -2.95 14.97
C SER A 430 -20.18 -3.74 13.76
N GLN A 431 -19.83 -3.32 12.53
CA GLN A 431 -20.16 -4.04 11.30
C GLN A 431 -19.52 -5.44 11.18
N LEU A 432 -18.50 -5.75 11.98
CA LEU A 432 -17.79 -7.04 11.97
C LEU A 432 -18.43 -8.07 12.93
N ASP A 433 -19.34 -7.62 13.80
CA ASP A 433 -20.04 -8.50 14.73
C ASP A 433 -20.99 -9.46 14.00
N LYS A 434 -21.21 -10.61 14.64
CA LYS A 434 -22.08 -11.65 14.07
C LYS A 434 -23.52 -11.12 14.13
N TYR A 435 -24.18 -11.06 12.98
CA TYR A 435 -25.54 -10.53 12.84
C TYR A 435 -25.68 -9.03 13.14
N SER A 436 -24.61 -8.25 12.93
CA SER A 436 -24.69 -6.78 13.05
C SER A 436 -25.74 -6.23 12.08
N PRO A 437 -26.71 -5.43 12.57
CA PRO A 437 -27.67 -4.75 11.69
C PRO A 437 -27.02 -3.67 10.81
N GLU A 438 -25.84 -3.19 11.19
CA GLU A 438 -25.04 -2.24 10.41
C GLU A 438 -24.28 -2.92 9.25
N ASN A 439 -24.25 -4.25 9.21
CA ASN A 439 -23.61 -5.02 8.14
C ASN A 439 -24.57 -5.21 6.95
N LEU A 440 -24.20 -4.64 5.80
CA LEU A 440 -24.98 -4.69 4.55
C LEU A 440 -24.39 -5.64 3.50
N ASP A 441 -23.51 -6.56 3.87
CA ASP A 441 -22.75 -7.39 2.92
C ASP A 441 -23.64 -8.25 2.04
N GLU A 442 -24.71 -8.84 2.60
CA GLU A 442 -25.64 -9.67 1.85
C GLU A 442 -26.44 -8.86 0.82
N GLN A 443 -26.92 -7.67 1.21
CA GLN A 443 -27.62 -6.74 0.35
C GLN A 443 -26.70 -6.26 -0.78
N ILE A 444 -25.45 -5.89 -0.47
CA ILE A 444 -24.45 -5.48 -1.46
C ILE A 444 -24.17 -6.62 -2.45
N LYS A 445 -23.96 -7.86 -1.97
CA LYS A 445 -23.75 -9.04 -2.84
C LYS A 445 -24.93 -9.23 -3.79
N LYS A 446 -26.16 -9.20 -3.27
CA LYS A 446 -27.39 -9.39 -4.05
C LYS A 446 -27.55 -8.32 -5.13
N VAL A 447 -27.40 -7.04 -4.79
CA VAL A 447 -27.48 -5.93 -5.75
C VAL A 447 -26.38 -6.06 -6.81
N SER A 448 -25.15 -6.35 -6.40
CA SER A 448 -24.02 -6.48 -7.32
C SER A 448 -24.23 -7.63 -8.30
N GLN A 449 -24.73 -8.78 -7.84
CA GLN A 449 -25.03 -9.92 -8.69
C GLN A 449 -26.09 -9.57 -9.74
N GLN A 450 -27.18 -8.91 -9.35
CA GLN A 450 -28.23 -8.49 -10.29
C GLN A 450 -27.72 -7.50 -11.33
N VAL A 451 -26.92 -6.52 -10.92
CA VAL A 451 -26.31 -5.54 -11.85
C VAL A 451 -25.35 -6.22 -12.82
N LEU A 452 -24.55 -7.20 -12.36
CA LEU A 452 -23.62 -7.94 -13.22
C LEU A 452 -24.32 -8.87 -14.20
N GLU A 453 -25.35 -9.60 -13.75
CA GLU A 453 -26.15 -10.48 -14.60
C GLU A 453 -26.86 -9.71 -15.71
N LYS A 454 -27.27 -8.46 -15.44
CA LYS A 454 -27.95 -7.58 -16.42
C LYS A 454 -27.02 -6.64 -17.16
N GLN A 455 -25.78 -6.49 -16.71
CA GLN A 455 -24.79 -5.52 -17.22
C GLN A 455 -25.33 -4.07 -17.30
N ALA A 456 -26.28 -3.69 -16.44
CA ALA A 456 -26.98 -2.41 -16.49
C ALA A 456 -27.53 -1.98 -15.13
N TYR A 457 -27.86 -0.69 -15.00
CA TYR A 457 -28.72 -0.20 -13.92
C TYR A 457 -30.16 -0.69 -14.18
N ILE A 458 -30.73 -1.43 -13.22
CA ILE A 458 -31.94 -2.21 -13.44
C ILE A 458 -33.24 -1.52 -13.00
N CYS A 459 -33.15 -0.46 -12.19
CA CYS A 459 -34.35 0.22 -11.75
C CYS A 459 -34.90 1.06 -12.91
N ALA A 460 -36.18 0.85 -13.23
CA ALA A 460 -36.88 1.68 -14.18
C ALA A 460 -36.88 3.14 -13.70
N HIS A 461 -36.93 4.07 -14.65
CA HIS A 461 -37.14 5.46 -14.30
C HIS A 461 -38.50 5.60 -13.58
N PRO A 462 -38.66 6.42 -12.52
CA PRO A 462 -39.94 6.56 -11.81
C PRO A 462 -41.14 7.03 -12.64
N LEU A 463 -40.92 7.39 -13.92
CA LEU A 463 -41.95 7.82 -14.87
C LEU A 463 -42.26 6.77 -15.93
N GLU A 464 -41.47 5.70 -16.01
CA GLU A 464 -41.75 4.57 -16.90
C GLU A 464 -42.88 3.75 -16.27
N ARG A 465 -44.03 3.72 -16.94
CA ARG A 465 -45.13 2.82 -16.57
C ARG A 465 -44.85 1.48 -17.21
N THR A 466 -44.96 0.41 -16.43
CA THR A 466 -45.10 -0.94 -16.97
C THR A 466 -46.47 -1.00 -17.65
N ASP A 467 -46.49 -1.09 -18.97
CA ASP A 467 -47.71 -1.31 -19.75
C ASP A 467 -48.34 -2.68 -19.45
#